data_AF-A0AA39X831-F1
#
_entry.id   AF-A0AA39X831-F1
#
_cell.length_a   1.000
_cell.length_b   1.000
_cell.length_c   1.000
_cell.angle_alpha   90.00
_cell.angle_beta   90.00
_cell.angle_gamma   90.00
#
_symmetry.space_group_name_H-M   'P 1'
#
loop_
_entity.id
_entity.type
_entity.pdbx_description
1 polymer ?
#
loop_
_entity_poly.entity_id
_entity_poly.type
_entity_poly.pdbx_seq_one_letter_code
_entity_poly.pdbx_strand_id
1 'polypeptide(L)'
;MEATLRRSATLVGRNHHQHGLRLSAAMPWCAATSNKSTTELSKKAPTRRQFSVLNRPAPNYPGHVPLTRLERAGLMIGSGIMSLRDPYRGDLIAAFAEATATPYFIYRLRDAMLASPTGRRILRDRPRITSTSLDLPHLRSLPPNTVGATYVAWLDREHVSPDTRSAVRFIDDEECAYVMQRYRECHDFYHALTGLPVVREGEVALKAFEFANTLLPMTGLSVFAAATLKKSERARFASTYLPWALRNGLRSREVINVYWEEQLERDVEDLRRELGVEPPPDLRAIRKAEREERARRKAQMGTV
;
A
#
# COMPACT_ATOMS: atom_id res chain seq x y z
N MET A 1 -2.08 45.44 36.98
CA MET A 1 -0.71 45.71 37.45
C MET A 1 0.15 44.66 36.77
N GLU A 2 1.07 44.92 35.86
CA GLU A 2 1.79 46.14 35.51
C GLU A 2 2.37 45.94 34.10
N ALA A 3 2.25 46.95 33.25
CA ALA A 3 2.87 47.02 31.94
C ALA A 3 3.96 48.09 32.02
N THR A 4 5.18 47.80 31.58
CA THR A 4 6.25 48.82 31.36
C THR A 4 7.43 48.15 30.63
N LEU A 5 7.61 48.40 29.32
CA LEU A 5 8.40 49.49 28.68
C LEU A 5 9.89 49.10 28.43
N ARG A 6 10.30 49.07 27.15
CA ARG A 6 11.32 49.95 26.47
C ARG A 6 12.79 49.73 26.93
N ARG A 7 13.85 49.78 26.11
CA ARG A 7 14.17 50.50 24.86
C ARG A 7 15.56 50.07 24.32
N SER A 8 15.82 50.34 23.03
CA SER A 8 17.09 50.78 22.35
C SER A 8 18.39 49.93 22.46
N ALA A 9 19.12 49.51 21.39
CA ALA A 9 19.70 50.13 20.17
C ALA A 9 21.15 50.66 20.32
N THR A 10 21.96 50.47 19.26
CA THR A 10 23.35 50.94 18.93
C THR A 10 24.53 50.12 19.49
N LEU A 11 25.69 49.91 18.82
CA LEU A 11 26.37 50.59 17.69
C LEU A 11 27.48 49.67 17.07
N VAL A 12 27.62 49.72 15.74
CA VAL A 12 28.84 49.81 14.88
C VAL A 12 30.19 49.18 15.32
N GLY A 13 30.80 48.44 14.38
CA GLY A 13 32.24 48.17 14.35
C GLY A 13 32.71 47.69 12.96
N ARG A 14 33.00 48.64 12.06
CA ARG A 14 33.61 48.45 10.73
C ARG A 14 35.13 48.38 10.91
N ASN A 15 35.85 47.52 10.18
CA ASN A 15 37.27 47.77 9.89
C ASN A 15 37.64 47.33 8.46
N HIS A 16 38.27 48.26 7.75
CA HIS A 16 38.83 48.18 6.41
C HIS A 16 40.36 48.29 6.54
N HIS A 17 41.11 47.54 5.73
CA HIS A 17 42.33 47.94 4.99
C HIS A 17 42.84 46.67 4.24
N GLN A 18 42.85 46.57 2.90
CA GLN A 18 43.79 47.17 1.92
C GLN A 18 45.26 46.83 2.22
N HIS A 19 46.16 46.41 1.32
CA HIS A 19 46.34 46.53 -0.14
C HIS A 19 47.40 45.50 -0.60
N GLY A 20 47.48 45.18 -1.91
CA GLY A 20 48.73 44.64 -2.48
C GLY A 20 48.61 43.96 -3.86
N LEU A 21 48.66 44.76 -4.93
CA LEU A 21 48.86 44.29 -6.32
C LEU A 21 50.27 43.70 -6.54
N ARG A 22 50.40 42.75 -7.50
CA ARG A 22 51.28 42.89 -8.68
C ARG A 22 51.14 41.71 -9.66
N LEU A 23 50.92 42.06 -10.93
CA LEU A 23 51.14 41.23 -12.12
C LEU A 23 52.64 41.16 -12.44
N SER A 24 53.12 40.04 -12.98
CA SER A 24 54.08 40.04 -14.09
C SER A 24 54.16 38.66 -14.77
N ALA A 25 54.25 38.70 -16.10
CA ALA A 25 54.36 37.57 -17.02
C ALA A 25 55.80 37.00 -17.09
N ALA A 26 55.92 35.72 -17.50
CA ALA A 26 56.99 35.23 -18.37
C ALA A 26 56.76 33.75 -18.76
N MET A 27 56.63 33.48 -20.06
CA MET A 27 56.95 32.18 -20.67
C MET A 27 58.46 32.07 -20.87
N PRO A 28 59.02 30.84 -20.94
CA PRO A 28 59.67 30.48 -22.20
C PRO A 28 59.54 28.99 -22.63
N TRP A 29 59.45 28.85 -23.96
CA TRP A 29 60.00 27.85 -24.88
C TRP A 29 60.10 26.34 -24.59
N CYS A 30 59.58 25.63 -25.59
CA CYS A 30 59.78 24.26 -26.08
C CYS A 30 61.09 23.51 -25.74
N ALA A 31 60.95 22.22 -25.46
CA ALA A 31 61.79 21.17 -26.03
C ALA A 31 60.97 19.89 -26.25
N ALA A 32 60.96 19.43 -27.50
CA ALA A 32 60.34 18.19 -27.92
C ALA A 32 61.29 17.01 -27.65
N THR A 33 60.77 15.93 -27.07
CA THR A 33 61.38 14.60 -27.16
C THR A 33 60.32 13.58 -27.52
N SER A 34 60.38 13.15 -28.78
CA SER A 34 59.73 11.97 -29.33
C SER A 34 60.07 10.74 -28.49
N ASN A 35 59.06 9.97 -28.08
CA ASN A 35 59.29 8.56 -27.84
C ASN A 35 58.18 7.69 -28.46
N LYS A 36 58.65 6.62 -29.08
CA LYS A 36 57.98 5.82 -30.12
C LYS A 36 56.88 4.92 -29.55
N SER A 37 55.78 4.88 -30.31
CA SER A 37 54.88 3.75 -30.55
C SER A 37 55.24 2.41 -29.89
N THR A 38 54.39 1.95 -28.97
CA THR A 38 53.96 0.55 -28.89
C THR A 38 52.44 0.50 -28.76
N THR A 39 51.77 0.31 -29.89
CA THR A 39 50.35 -0.07 -29.95
C THR A 39 50.23 -1.50 -29.43
N GLU A 40 50.00 -1.67 -28.13
CA GLU A 40 49.48 -2.93 -27.61
C GLU A 40 48.01 -3.06 -28.02
N LEU A 41 47.78 -3.84 -29.08
CA LEU A 41 46.48 -4.43 -29.39
C LEU A 41 46.13 -5.39 -28.24
N SER A 42 45.58 -4.83 -27.16
CA SER A 42 44.89 -5.60 -26.14
C SER A 42 43.70 -6.28 -26.79
N LYS A 43 43.91 -7.52 -27.23
CA LYS A 43 42.86 -8.45 -27.62
C LYS A 43 41.96 -8.59 -26.40
N LYS A 44 40.90 -7.77 -26.32
CA LYS A 44 39.77 -8.02 -25.43
C LYS A 44 39.30 -9.43 -25.75
N ALA A 45 39.67 -10.38 -24.88
CA ALA A 45 39.10 -11.71 -24.89
C ALA A 45 37.57 -11.54 -24.95
N PRO A 46 36.86 -12.29 -25.79
CA PRO A 46 35.41 -12.20 -25.81
C PRO A 46 34.95 -12.48 -24.39
N THR A 47 34.36 -11.48 -23.74
CA THR A 47 33.71 -11.64 -22.44
C THR A 47 32.76 -12.80 -22.62
N ARG A 48 33.12 -13.94 -22.05
CA ARG A 48 32.32 -15.15 -22.03
C ARG A 48 31.02 -14.71 -21.36
N ARG A 49 29.99 -14.40 -22.15
CA ARG A 49 28.65 -14.13 -21.62
C ARG A 49 28.28 -15.41 -20.91
N GLN A 50 28.40 -15.40 -19.58
CA GLN A 50 27.89 -16.47 -18.76
C GLN A 50 26.39 -16.47 -19.07
N PHE A 51 25.94 -17.47 -19.83
CA PHE A 51 24.54 -17.82 -19.92
C PHE A 51 24.15 -18.37 -18.54
N SER A 52 24.03 -17.47 -17.57
CA SER A 52 23.31 -17.73 -16.34
C SER A 52 21.84 -17.50 -16.66
N VAL A 53 21.03 -18.55 -16.51
CA VAL A 53 19.56 -18.48 -16.55
C VAL A 53 19.03 -17.48 -15.48
N LEU A 54 19.90 -17.01 -14.58
CA LEU A 54 19.64 -16.10 -13.47
C LEU A 54 20.34 -14.73 -13.61
N ASN A 55 20.57 -14.24 -14.83
CA ASN A 55 20.98 -12.83 -15.00
C ASN A 55 19.77 -11.92 -14.74
N ARG A 56 19.55 -11.60 -13.47
CA ARG A 56 18.52 -10.66 -13.03
C ARG A 56 18.84 -9.26 -13.58
N PRO A 57 17.90 -8.54 -14.22
CA PRO A 57 18.14 -7.19 -14.70
C PRO A 57 18.44 -6.23 -13.53
N ALA A 58 18.95 -5.04 -13.84
CA ALA A 58 19.14 -4.02 -12.81
C ALA A 58 17.77 -3.53 -12.27
N PRO A 59 17.68 -3.15 -10.99
CA PRO A 59 16.50 -2.47 -10.44
C PRO A 59 16.14 -1.21 -11.24
N ASN A 60 14.84 -0.95 -11.44
CA ASN A 60 14.35 0.22 -12.17
C ASN A 60 14.24 1.46 -11.26
N TYR A 61 14.07 1.24 -9.95
CA TYR A 61 13.96 2.26 -8.91
C TYR A 61 14.45 1.68 -7.56
N PRO A 62 14.72 2.51 -6.54
CA PRO A 62 15.19 2.04 -5.23
C PRO A 62 14.23 1.03 -4.58
N GLY A 63 14.75 -0.11 -4.15
CA GLY A 63 13.95 -1.19 -3.54
C GLY A 63 13.32 -2.17 -4.55
N HIS A 64 13.36 -1.89 -5.86
CA HIS A 64 12.90 -2.82 -6.90
C HIS A 64 13.77 -4.08 -6.95
N VAL A 65 13.12 -5.24 -6.95
CA VAL A 65 13.69 -6.56 -7.15
C VAL A 65 13.14 -7.13 -8.46
N PRO A 66 13.84 -6.95 -9.58
CA PRO A 66 13.40 -7.46 -10.87
C PRO A 66 13.33 -8.98 -10.87
N LEU A 67 12.30 -9.53 -11.51
CA LEU A 67 12.12 -10.97 -11.64
C LEU A 67 12.07 -11.37 -13.11
N THR A 68 12.76 -12.45 -13.47
CA THR A 68 12.53 -13.15 -14.73
C THR A 68 11.12 -13.75 -14.77
N ARG A 69 10.62 -14.10 -15.96
CA ARG A 69 9.29 -14.74 -16.10
C ARG A 69 9.19 -16.04 -15.29
N LEU A 70 10.27 -16.81 -15.22
CA LEU A 70 10.32 -18.07 -14.45
C LEU A 70 10.34 -17.82 -12.95
N GLU A 71 11.18 -16.88 -12.46
CA GLU A 71 11.19 -16.49 -11.05
C GLU A 71 9.83 -15.94 -10.61
N ARG A 72 9.18 -15.13 -11.46
CA ARG A 72 7.85 -14.58 -11.18
C ARG A 72 6.78 -15.66 -11.11
N ALA A 73 6.79 -16.62 -12.04
CA ALA A 73 5.87 -17.76 -12.01
C ALA A 73 6.10 -18.64 -10.77
N GLY A 74 7.36 -18.91 -10.43
CA GLY A 74 7.74 -19.63 -9.20
C GLY A 74 7.29 -18.90 -7.94
N LEU A 75 7.49 -17.58 -7.88
CA LEU A 75 7.05 -16.73 -6.78
C LEU A 75 5.52 -16.77 -6.65
N MET A 76 4.79 -16.61 -7.75
CA MET A 76 3.33 -16.69 -7.77
C MET A 76 2.83 -18.03 -7.20
N ILE A 77 3.33 -19.16 -7.72
CA ILE A 77 2.86 -20.48 -7.30
C ILE A 77 3.26 -20.75 -5.84
N GLY A 78 4.52 -20.52 -5.48
CA GLY A 78 5.05 -20.79 -4.14
C GLY A 78 4.36 -19.93 -3.07
N SER A 79 4.26 -18.62 -3.31
CA SER A 79 3.60 -17.70 -2.36
C SER A 79 2.09 -17.94 -2.28
N GLY A 80 1.42 -18.28 -3.39
CA GLY A 80 0.00 -18.62 -3.40
C GLY A 80 -0.32 -19.88 -2.58
N ILE A 81 0.40 -20.98 -2.82
CA ILE A 81 0.19 -22.24 -2.07
C ILE A 81 0.50 -22.03 -0.58
N MET A 82 1.61 -21.38 -0.27
CA MET A 82 2.05 -21.22 1.11
C MET A 82 1.17 -20.22 1.89
N SER A 83 0.66 -19.16 1.25
CA SER A 83 -0.30 -18.24 1.90
C SER A 83 -1.68 -18.87 2.14
N LEU A 84 -2.11 -19.81 1.29
CA LEU A 84 -3.32 -20.60 1.58
C LEU A 84 -3.14 -21.53 2.78
N ARG A 85 -1.93 -22.07 2.95
CA ARG A 85 -1.57 -22.94 4.10
C ARG A 85 -1.41 -22.14 5.39
N ASP A 86 -0.74 -21.00 5.32
CA ASP A 86 -0.49 -20.09 6.43
C ASP A 86 -0.88 -18.65 6.06
N PRO A 87 -2.13 -18.24 6.34
CA PRO A 87 -2.63 -16.91 5.99
C PRO A 87 -2.05 -15.80 6.87
N TYR A 88 -1.31 -16.11 7.94
CA TYR A 88 -0.64 -15.10 8.78
C TYR A 88 0.70 -14.64 8.17
N ARG A 89 1.18 -15.31 7.11
CA ARG A 89 2.34 -14.88 6.33
C ARG A 89 1.98 -13.76 5.35
N GLY A 90 1.79 -12.56 5.89
CA GLY A 90 1.47 -11.36 5.11
C GLY A 90 2.51 -11.02 4.03
N ASP A 91 3.77 -11.41 4.23
CA ASP A 91 4.85 -11.29 3.25
C ASP A 91 4.58 -12.13 1.99
N LEU A 92 4.02 -13.33 2.14
CA LEU A 92 3.68 -14.21 1.04
C LEU A 92 2.42 -13.73 0.31
N ILE A 93 1.43 -13.22 1.04
CA ILE A 93 0.25 -12.60 0.43
C ILE A 93 0.66 -11.38 -0.41
N ALA A 94 1.57 -10.56 0.10
CA ALA A 94 2.13 -9.41 -0.61
C ALA A 94 2.88 -9.85 -1.88
N ALA A 95 3.77 -10.83 -1.78
CA ALA A 95 4.49 -11.38 -2.93
C ALA A 95 3.53 -11.96 -3.98
N PHE A 96 2.50 -12.68 -3.54
CA PHE A 96 1.47 -13.25 -4.41
C PHE A 96 0.67 -12.15 -5.12
N ALA A 97 0.33 -11.08 -4.41
CA ALA A 97 -0.35 -9.92 -4.98
C ALA A 97 0.47 -9.24 -6.09
N GLU A 98 1.77 -9.04 -5.88
CA GLU A 98 2.65 -8.42 -6.88
C GLU A 98 2.84 -9.33 -8.10
N ALA A 99 3.07 -10.63 -7.84
CA ALA A 99 3.31 -11.59 -8.90
C ALA A 99 2.09 -11.78 -9.81
N THR A 100 0.88 -11.66 -9.27
CA THR A 100 -0.38 -11.79 -10.03
C THR A 100 -0.88 -10.48 -10.64
N ALA A 101 -0.47 -9.32 -10.14
CA ALA A 101 -0.90 -8.03 -10.67
C ALA A 101 -0.19 -7.64 -11.98
N THR A 102 1.04 -8.12 -12.17
CA THR A 102 1.83 -7.91 -13.41
C THR A 102 1.58 -9.01 -14.44
N PRO A 103 1.56 -8.71 -15.76
CA PRO A 103 1.89 -7.42 -16.37
C PRO A 103 0.66 -6.57 -16.74
N TYR A 104 -0.56 -6.98 -16.44
CA TYR A 104 -1.76 -6.32 -17.01
C TYR A 104 -2.62 -5.57 -15.97
N PHE A 105 -2.92 -6.21 -14.85
CA PHE A 105 -3.96 -5.74 -13.94
C PHE A 105 -3.57 -4.49 -13.17
N ILE A 106 -2.30 -4.34 -12.81
CA ILE A 106 -1.83 -3.13 -12.12
C ILE A 106 -1.93 -1.88 -13.00
N TYR A 107 -1.66 -2.01 -14.31
CA TYR A 107 -1.80 -0.90 -15.26
C TYR A 107 -3.25 -0.48 -15.41
N ARG A 108 -4.19 -1.42 -15.44
CA ARG A 108 -5.63 -1.10 -15.43
C ARG A 108 -6.01 -0.28 -14.20
N LEU A 109 -5.51 -0.66 -13.02
CA LEU A 109 -5.81 0.06 -11.78
C LEU A 109 -5.18 1.46 -11.77
N ARG A 110 -3.95 1.59 -12.26
CA ARG A 110 -3.30 2.90 -12.47
C ARG A 110 -4.11 3.77 -13.44
N ASP A 111 -4.55 3.22 -14.56
CA ASP A 111 -5.30 3.97 -15.56
C ASP A 111 -6.67 4.43 -15.03
N ALA A 112 -7.32 3.63 -14.17
CA ALA A 112 -8.51 4.05 -13.44
C ALA A 112 -8.23 5.23 -12.49
N MET A 113 -7.03 5.29 -11.88
CA MET A 113 -6.61 6.46 -11.11
C MET A 113 -6.33 7.68 -12.00
N LEU A 114 -5.70 7.48 -13.15
CA LEU A 114 -5.44 8.57 -14.11
C LEU A 114 -6.73 9.16 -14.69
N ALA A 115 -7.79 8.37 -14.82
CA ALA A 115 -9.10 8.86 -15.27
C ALA A 115 -9.77 9.80 -14.23
N SER A 116 -9.49 9.60 -12.94
CA SER A 116 -10.05 10.41 -11.84
C SER A 116 -9.23 11.69 -11.57
N PRO A 117 -9.85 12.88 -11.43
CA PRO A 117 -9.14 14.08 -10.97
C PRO A 117 -8.42 13.87 -9.63
N THR A 118 -9.09 13.22 -8.68
CA THR A 118 -8.51 12.88 -7.37
C THR A 118 -7.40 11.83 -7.50
N GLY A 119 -7.62 10.80 -8.33
CA GLY A 119 -6.60 9.78 -8.58
C GLY A 119 -5.32 10.36 -9.19
N ARG A 120 -5.41 11.30 -10.13
CA ARG A 120 -4.25 12.04 -10.66
C ARG A 120 -3.51 12.84 -9.61
N ARG A 121 -4.22 13.47 -8.66
CA ARG A 121 -3.59 14.15 -7.52
C ARG A 121 -2.82 13.17 -6.66
N ILE A 122 -3.45 12.04 -6.30
CA ILE A 122 -2.82 10.98 -5.51
C ILE A 122 -1.55 10.42 -6.18
N LEU A 123 -1.56 10.21 -7.51
CA LEU A 123 -0.39 9.71 -8.25
C LEU A 123 0.75 10.73 -8.31
N ARG A 124 0.43 12.03 -8.29
CA ARG A 124 1.41 13.12 -8.24
C ARG A 124 2.01 13.28 -6.85
N ASP A 125 1.15 13.40 -5.84
CA ASP A 125 1.53 13.77 -4.47
C ASP A 125 2.17 12.59 -3.73
N ARG A 126 1.85 11.37 -4.17
CA ARG A 126 2.32 10.09 -3.63
C ARG A 126 2.23 9.94 -2.09
N PRO A 127 1.11 10.34 -1.44
CA PRO A 127 0.97 10.24 0.01
C PRO A 127 1.05 8.78 0.49
N ARG A 128 1.66 8.60 1.66
CA ARG A 128 1.77 7.31 2.36
C ARG A 128 0.87 7.30 3.56
N ILE A 129 0.28 6.14 3.84
CA ILE A 129 -0.61 5.94 5.00
C ILE A 129 0.14 5.07 6.01
N THR A 130 0.74 5.75 6.98
CA THR A 130 1.53 5.21 8.10
C THR A 130 1.14 5.92 9.40
N SER A 131 1.54 5.40 10.55
CA SER A 131 1.36 6.07 11.85
C SER A 131 2.10 7.40 11.96
N THR A 132 3.11 7.64 11.12
CA THR A 132 3.81 8.93 11.05
C THR A 132 3.06 9.96 10.21
N SER A 133 2.27 9.52 9.24
CA SER A 133 1.43 10.39 8.40
C SER A 133 0.05 10.68 9.00
N LEU A 134 -0.45 9.79 9.87
CA LEU A 134 -1.76 9.88 10.50
C LEU A 134 -1.60 10.13 12.00
N ASP A 135 -2.14 11.24 12.51
CA ASP A 135 -2.21 11.52 13.94
C ASP A 135 -3.29 10.65 14.61
N LEU A 136 -2.96 9.40 14.93
CA LEU A 136 -3.90 8.46 15.54
C LEU A 136 -4.50 8.98 16.87
N PRO A 137 -3.74 9.61 17.79
CA PRO A 137 -4.31 10.28 18.96
C PRO A 137 -5.40 11.31 18.60
N HIS A 138 -5.15 12.18 17.62
CA HIS A 138 -6.14 13.13 17.17
C HIS A 138 -7.38 12.44 16.58
N LEU A 139 -7.18 11.42 15.72
CA LEU A 139 -8.30 10.68 15.13
C LEU A 139 -9.19 9.99 16.17
N ARG A 140 -8.62 9.52 17.31
CA ARG A 140 -9.41 9.00 18.44
C ARG A 140 -10.24 10.07 19.15
N SER A 141 -9.85 11.33 19.07
CA SER A 141 -10.57 12.46 19.67
C SER A 141 -11.70 13.00 18.80
N LEU A 142 -11.74 12.63 17.51
CA LEU A 142 -12.77 13.07 16.59
C LEU A 142 -14.15 12.51 16.96
N PRO A 143 -15.25 13.17 16.54
CA PRO A 143 -16.60 12.65 16.71
C PRO A 143 -16.75 11.22 16.14
N PRO A 144 -17.48 10.31 16.81
CA PRO A 144 -17.58 8.90 16.40
C PRO A 144 -18.13 8.66 14.99
N ASN A 145 -18.88 9.61 14.42
CA ASN A 145 -19.43 9.55 13.08
C ASN A 145 -18.43 9.94 11.98
N THR A 146 -17.20 10.35 12.33
CA THR A 146 -16.18 10.69 11.34
C THR A 146 -15.48 9.45 10.77
N VAL A 147 -14.94 9.57 9.56
CA VAL A 147 -14.14 8.53 8.91
C VAL A 147 -12.92 8.17 9.76
N GLY A 148 -12.22 9.16 10.31
CA GLY A 148 -11.03 9.01 11.13
C GLY A 148 -11.30 8.29 12.44
N ALA A 149 -12.35 8.69 13.17
CA ALA A 149 -12.76 7.99 14.39
C ALA A 149 -13.20 6.54 14.07
N THR A 150 -13.95 6.33 12.98
CA THR A 150 -14.36 4.99 12.53
C THR A 150 -13.16 4.11 12.21
N TYR A 151 -12.16 4.67 11.53
CA TYR A 151 -10.92 3.97 11.17
C TYR A 151 -10.12 3.55 12.40
N VAL A 152 -9.87 4.47 13.34
CA VAL A 152 -9.08 4.13 14.52
C VAL A 152 -9.84 3.22 15.49
N ALA A 153 -11.16 3.39 15.64
CA ALA A 153 -11.98 2.45 16.39
C ALA A 153 -11.93 1.04 15.79
N TRP A 154 -11.85 0.92 14.47
CA TRP A 154 -11.63 -0.36 13.81
C TRP A 154 -10.23 -0.93 14.09
N LEU A 155 -9.17 -0.12 13.94
CA LEU A 155 -7.78 -0.54 14.25
C LEU A 155 -7.66 -1.07 15.68
N ASP A 156 -8.19 -0.32 16.65
CA ASP A 156 -8.14 -0.65 18.07
C ASP A 156 -8.90 -1.95 18.38
N ARG A 157 -10.05 -2.17 17.70
CA ARG A 157 -10.87 -3.38 17.85
C ARG A 157 -10.25 -4.62 17.22
N GLU A 158 -9.56 -4.47 16.10
CA GLU A 158 -8.91 -5.58 15.40
C GLU A 158 -7.46 -5.81 15.87
N HIS A 159 -6.93 -4.93 16.73
CA HIS A 159 -5.57 -4.95 17.26
C HIS A 159 -4.49 -4.92 16.16
N VAL A 160 -4.67 -4.04 15.16
CA VAL A 160 -3.76 -3.88 14.02
C VAL A 160 -3.23 -2.44 13.93
N SER A 161 -2.16 -2.25 13.14
CA SER A 161 -1.52 -0.96 12.91
C SER A 161 -1.34 -0.69 11.41
N PRO A 162 -1.46 0.58 10.96
CA PRO A 162 -1.18 0.97 9.57
C PRO A 162 0.26 0.63 9.11
N ASP A 163 1.21 0.51 10.03
CA ASP A 163 2.64 0.31 9.71
C ASP A 163 3.01 -1.13 9.32
N THR A 164 2.06 -2.06 9.38
CA THR A 164 2.30 -3.49 9.14
C THR A 164 2.44 -3.85 7.66
N ARG A 165 2.29 -2.87 6.76
CA ARG A 165 2.25 -3.08 5.30
C ARG A 165 3.66 -3.19 4.71
N SER A 166 3.96 -4.33 4.10
CA SER A 166 5.25 -4.55 3.44
C SER A 166 5.40 -3.73 2.17
N ALA A 167 6.62 -3.24 1.94
CA ALA A 167 6.99 -2.52 0.74
C ALA A 167 6.83 -3.40 -0.52
N VAL A 168 6.33 -2.80 -1.60
CA VAL A 168 6.31 -3.40 -2.95
C VAL A 168 7.74 -3.53 -3.48
N ARG A 169 8.06 -4.67 -4.09
CA ARG A 169 9.41 -5.02 -4.56
C ARG A 169 9.45 -5.56 -5.98
N PHE A 170 8.43 -6.26 -6.45
CA PHE A 170 8.46 -7.11 -7.64
C PHE A 170 7.68 -6.54 -8.84
N ILE A 171 7.25 -5.27 -8.76
CA ILE A 171 6.57 -4.55 -9.85
C ILE A 171 7.58 -3.67 -10.58
N ASP A 172 7.72 -3.87 -11.89
CA ASP A 172 8.79 -3.24 -12.68
C ASP A 172 8.62 -1.73 -12.89
N ASP A 173 7.37 -1.24 -12.98
CA ASP A 173 7.06 0.18 -13.17
C ASP A 173 6.87 0.90 -11.82
N GLU A 174 7.55 2.03 -11.61
CA GLU A 174 7.58 2.74 -10.32
C GLU A 174 6.22 3.34 -9.94
N GLU A 175 5.46 3.85 -10.91
CA GLU A 175 4.11 4.37 -10.65
C GLU A 175 3.14 3.24 -10.30
N CYS A 176 3.16 2.13 -11.04
CA CYS A 176 2.40 0.93 -10.70
C CYS A 176 2.80 0.35 -9.34
N ALA A 177 4.08 0.40 -8.98
CA ALA A 177 4.56 -0.02 -7.68
C ALA A 177 3.95 0.85 -6.57
N TYR A 178 3.87 2.16 -6.77
CA TYR A 178 3.17 3.06 -5.87
C TYR A 178 1.66 2.77 -5.81
N VAL A 179 0.99 2.51 -6.94
CA VAL A 179 -0.44 2.13 -6.96
C VAL A 179 -0.69 0.88 -6.12
N MET A 180 0.13 -0.16 -6.28
CA MET A 180 0.03 -1.37 -5.47
C MET A 180 0.28 -1.09 -3.99
N GLN A 181 1.28 -0.26 -3.68
CA GLN A 181 1.60 0.11 -2.32
C GLN A 181 0.43 0.86 -1.66
N ARG A 182 -0.14 1.85 -2.35
CA ARG A 182 -1.29 2.60 -1.84
C ARG A 182 -2.50 1.70 -1.65
N TYR A 183 -2.78 0.80 -2.59
CA TYR A 183 -3.83 -0.20 -2.42
C TYR A 183 -3.66 -1.02 -1.12
N ARG A 184 -2.43 -1.45 -0.80
CA ARG A 184 -2.15 -2.19 0.45
C ARG A 184 -2.40 -1.36 1.69
N GLU A 185 -2.02 -0.09 1.67
CA GLU A 185 -2.13 0.80 2.82
C GLU A 185 -3.58 1.27 3.04
N CYS A 186 -4.34 1.47 1.97
CA CYS A 186 -5.77 1.79 2.04
C CYS A 186 -6.65 0.61 2.46
N HIS A 187 -6.14 -0.62 2.46
CA HIS A 187 -6.93 -1.82 2.73
C HIS A 187 -7.67 -1.77 4.09
N ASP A 188 -7.00 -1.26 5.13
CA ASP A 188 -7.63 -1.10 6.46
C ASP A 188 -8.75 -0.06 6.45
N PHE A 189 -8.65 0.98 5.60
CA PHE A 189 -9.77 1.89 5.38
C PHE A 189 -10.95 1.19 4.71
N TYR A 190 -10.73 0.22 3.83
CA TYR A 190 -11.84 -0.53 3.22
C TYR A 190 -12.55 -1.41 4.26
N HIS A 191 -11.79 -2.01 5.17
CA HIS A 191 -12.39 -2.69 6.32
C HIS A 191 -13.18 -1.73 7.22
N ALA A 192 -12.62 -0.55 7.56
CA ALA A 192 -13.33 0.43 8.38
C ALA A 192 -14.59 0.97 7.70
N LEU A 193 -14.51 1.27 6.39
CA LEU A 193 -15.62 1.75 5.57
C LEU A 193 -16.76 0.71 5.54
N THR A 194 -16.44 -0.57 5.46
CA THR A 194 -17.42 -1.66 5.39
C THR A 194 -17.79 -2.25 6.76
N GLY A 195 -17.01 -1.98 7.81
CA GLY A 195 -17.18 -2.61 9.12
C GLY A 195 -16.78 -4.09 9.18
N LEU A 196 -16.24 -4.67 8.11
CA LEU A 196 -15.84 -6.08 8.08
C LEU A 196 -14.61 -6.31 8.99
N PRO A 197 -14.61 -7.36 9.84
CA PRO A 197 -13.47 -7.69 10.70
C PRO A 197 -12.38 -8.49 9.97
N VAL A 198 -11.19 -8.61 10.57
CA VAL A 198 -10.04 -9.36 10.00
C VAL A 198 -10.12 -10.87 10.23
N VAL A 199 -11.27 -11.38 10.70
CA VAL A 199 -11.50 -12.84 10.77
C VAL A 199 -11.61 -13.40 9.34
N ARG A 200 -11.21 -14.66 9.12
CA ARG A 200 -11.18 -15.26 7.77
C ARG A 200 -12.45 -15.03 6.92
N GLU A 201 -13.64 -15.12 7.51
CA GLU A 201 -14.90 -14.87 6.82
C GLU A 201 -15.06 -13.40 6.38
N GLY A 202 -14.64 -12.45 7.22
CA GLY A 202 -14.65 -11.01 6.91
C GLY A 202 -13.60 -10.63 5.87
N GLU A 203 -12.40 -11.22 5.96
CA GLU A 203 -11.33 -11.09 4.95
C GLU A 203 -11.80 -11.53 3.57
N VAL A 204 -12.36 -12.75 3.46
CA VAL A 204 -12.85 -13.28 2.19
C VAL A 204 -13.99 -12.42 1.63
N ALA A 205 -14.88 -11.91 2.48
CA ALA A 205 -15.94 -10.98 2.08
C ALA A 205 -15.37 -9.66 1.54
N LEU A 206 -14.38 -9.07 2.22
CA LEU A 206 -13.76 -7.84 1.75
C LEU A 206 -12.99 -8.05 0.45
N LYS A 207 -12.27 -9.17 0.31
CA LYS A 207 -11.55 -9.49 -0.93
C LYS A 207 -12.49 -9.66 -2.12
N ALA A 208 -13.68 -10.20 -1.92
CA ALA A 208 -14.70 -10.24 -2.98
C ALA A 208 -15.15 -8.82 -3.40
N PHE A 209 -15.28 -7.90 -2.44
CA PHE A 209 -15.61 -6.50 -2.72
C PHE A 209 -14.45 -5.80 -3.45
N GLU A 210 -13.22 -5.96 -2.96
CA GLU A 210 -12.02 -5.41 -3.58
C GLU A 210 -11.83 -5.94 -5.00
N PHE A 211 -12.11 -7.22 -5.24
CA PHE A 211 -12.07 -7.78 -6.59
C PHE A 211 -13.08 -7.10 -7.50
N ALA A 212 -14.35 -7.02 -7.08
CA ALA A 212 -15.39 -6.37 -7.86
C ALA A 212 -15.09 -4.88 -8.16
N ASN A 213 -14.43 -4.16 -7.25
CA ASN A 213 -14.09 -2.75 -7.41
C ASN A 213 -12.78 -2.52 -8.20
N THR A 214 -11.72 -3.30 -7.93
CA THR A 214 -10.36 -3.05 -8.45
C THR A 214 -9.93 -3.99 -9.58
N LEU A 215 -10.53 -5.18 -9.66
CA LEU A 215 -10.14 -6.30 -10.53
C LEU A 215 -8.70 -6.80 -10.32
N LEU A 216 -8.08 -6.57 -9.16
CA LEU A 216 -6.78 -7.18 -8.86
C LEU A 216 -6.92 -8.72 -8.75
N PRO A 217 -6.13 -9.53 -9.46
CA PRO A 217 -6.36 -10.97 -9.50
C PRO A 217 -6.21 -11.66 -8.14
N MET A 218 -5.28 -11.20 -7.30
CA MET A 218 -5.07 -11.78 -5.97
C MET A 218 -6.35 -11.72 -5.13
N THR A 219 -7.11 -10.63 -5.20
CA THR A 219 -8.34 -10.50 -4.40
C THR A 219 -9.37 -11.51 -4.87
N GLY A 220 -9.55 -11.66 -6.19
CA GLY A 220 -10.42 -12.69 -6.76
C GLY A 220 -9.96 -14.11 -6.41
N LEU A 221 -8.67 -14.40 -6.50
CA LEU A 221 -8.11 -15.71 -6.15
C LEU A 221 -8.25 -16.01 -4.66
N SER A 222 -8.13 -15.00 -3.79
CA SER A 222 -8.30 -15.19 -2.35
C SER A 222 -9.73 -15.54 -1.95
N VAL A 223 -10.74 -15.26 -2.80
CA VAL A 223 -12.13 -15.70 -2.57
C VAL A 223 -12.23 -17.22 -2.52
N PHE A 224 -11.37 -17.97 -3.22
CA PHE A 224 -11.33 -19.43 -3.12
C PHE A 224 -11.00 -19.94 -1.71
N ALA A 225 -10.40 -19.12 -0.84
CA ALA A 225 -10.22 -19.45 0.56
C ALA A 225 -11.56 -19.67 1.31
N ALA A 226 -12.70 -19.21 0.74
CA ALA A 226 -14.05 -19.53 1.20
C ALA A 226 -14.30 -21.04 1.32
N ALA A 227 -13.64 -21.86 0.49
CA ALA A 227 -13.75 -23.32 0.55
C ALA A 227 -13.20 -23.91 1.86
N THR A 228 -12.32 -23.17 2.55
CA THR A 228 -11.70 -23.58 3.83
C THR A 228 -12.47 -23.08 5.07
N LEU A 229 -13.58 -22.36 4.88
CA LEU A 229 -14.43 -21.86 5.97
C LEU A 229 -15.29 -23.00 6.57
N LYS A 230 -15.75 -22.82 7.81
CA LYS A 230 -16.71 -23.74 8.43
C LYS A 230 -18.02 -23.74 7.62
N LYS A 231 -18.78 -24.84 7.68
CA LYS A 231 -20.05 -24.97 6.92
C LYS A 231 -21.00 -23.77 7.10
N SER A 232 -21.17 -23.28 8.33
CA SER A 232 -22.05 -22.13 8.61
C SER A 232 -21.49 -20.81 8.07
N GLU A 233 -20.17 -20.59 8.20
CA GLU A 233 -19.47 -19.42 7.66
C GLU A 233 -19.54 -19.39 6.14
N ARG A 234 -19.31 -20.54 5.48
CA ARG A 234 -19.43 -20.67 4.03
C ARG A 234 -20.85 -20.43 3.53
N ALA A 235 -21.86 -20.91 4.26
CA ALA A 235 -23.26 -20.67 3.94
C ALA A 235 -23.62 -19.18 4.02
N ARG A 236 -23.24 -18.49 5.09
CA ARG A 236 -23.43 -17.04 5.22
C ARG A 236 -22.65 -16.24 4.19
N PHE A 237 -21.41 -16.62 3.90
CA PHE A 237 -20.63 -16.00 2.85
C PHE A 237 -21.37 -16.08 1.51
N ALA A 238 -21.84 -17.28 1.12
CA ALA A 238 -22.54 -17.47 -0.14
C ALA A 238 -23.90 -16.74 -0.19
N SER A 239 -24.66 -16.71 0.90
CA SER A 239 -26.02 -16.13 0.90
C SER A 239 -26.06 -14.62 1.14
N THR A 240 -25.08 -14.09 1.86
CA THR A 240 -25.11 -12.70 2.36
C THR A 240 -23.94 -11.89 1.85
N TYR A 241 -22.71 -12.30 2.16
CA TYR A 241 -21.53 -11.46 1.94
C TYR A 241 -21.05 -11.43 0.49
N LEU A 242 -21.12 -12.55 -0.24
CA LEU A 242 -20.73 -12.58 -1.65
C LEU A 242 -21.68 -11.75 -2.52
N PRO A 243 -23.02 -11.90 -2.43
CA PRO A 243 -23.95 -11.02 -3.15
C PRO A 243 -23.77 -9.54 -2.78
N TRP A 244 -23.59 -9.23 -1.49
CA TRP A 244 -23.32 -7.88 -1.04
C TRP A 244 -22.03 -7.32 -1.64
N ALA A 245 -20.95 -8.09 -1.61
CA ALA A 245 -19.62 -7.69 -2.06
C ALA A 245 -19.61 -7.40 -3.56
N LEU A 246 -20.23 -8.28 -4.37
CA LEU A 246 -20.36 -8.09 -5.80
C LEU A 246 -21.22 -6.87 -6.12
N ARG A 247 -22.39 -6.72 -5.47
CA ARG A 247 -23.29 -5.58 -5.69
C ARG A 247 -22.59 -4.26 -5.36
N ASN A 248 -21.95 -4.16 -4.20
CA ASN A 248 -21.29 -2.93 -3.77
C ASN A 248 -20.03 -2.66 -4.57
N GLY A 249 -19.18 -3.67 -4.80
CA GLY A 249 -17.93 -3.47 -5.53
C GLY A 249 -18.15 -3.02 -6.97
N LEU A 250 -19.18 -3.54 -7.66
CA LEU A 250 -19.52 -3.16 -9.03
C LEU A 250 -20.23 -1.81 -9.16
N ARG A 251 -21.01 -1.40 -8.14
CA ARG A 251 -21.81 -0.15 -8.18
C ARG A 251 -21.08 1.04 -7.57
N SER A 252 -20.12 0.79 -6.69
CA SER A 252 -19.38 1.83 -6.02
C SER A 252 -18.40 2.52 -6.95
N ARG A 253 -18.05 3.77 -6.61
CA ARG A 253 -16.88 4.44 -7.18
C ARG A 253 -15.62 3.66 -6.81
N GLU A 254 -14.56 3.76 -7.61
CA GLU A 254 -13.32 3.07 -7.29
C GLU A 254 -12.71 3.62 -5.99
N VAL A 255 -12.67 2.79 -4.94
CA VAL A 255 -12.25 3.24 -3.60
C VAL A 255 -10.77 3.59 -3.52
N ILE A 256 -9.98 3.14 -4.50
CA ILE A 256 -8.57 3.52 -4.66
C ILE A 256 -8.40 5.03 -4.96
N ASN A 257 -9.44 5.67 -5.50
CA ASN A 257 -9.44 7.10 -5.84
C ASN A 257 -9.84 8.00 -4.67
N VAL A 258 -10.09 7.43 -3.48
CA VAL A 258 -10.35 8.20 -2.26
C VAL A 258 -9.03 8.75 -1.72
N TYR A 259 -8.98 10.06 -1.56
CA TYR A 259 -7.87 10.74 -0.87
C TYR A 259 -8.16 10.70 0.64
N TRP A 260 -7.93 9.53 1.26
CA TRP A 260 -8.31 9.23 2.64
C TRP A 260 -7.86 10.29 3.65
N GLU A 261 -6.65 10.80 3.47
CA GLU A 261 -6.01 11.81 4.31
C GLU A 261 -6.83 13.12 4.36
N GLU A 262 -7.59 13.45 3.31
CA GLU A 262 -8.47 14.63 3.23
C GLU A 262 -9.90 14.34 3.70
N GLN A 263 -10.25 13.07 3.96
CA GLN A 263 -11.61 12.65 4.31
C GLN A 263 -11.78 12.32 5.80
N LEU A 264 -10.70 12.37 6.60
CA LEU A 264 -10.69 11.85 7.97
C LEU A 264 -11.71 12.52 8.91
N GLU A 265 -11.94 13.83 8.76
CA GLU A 265 -12.89 14.57 9.61
C GLU A 265 -14.33 14.55 9.09
N ARG A 266 -14.55 14.02 7.87
CA ARG A 266 -15.86 13.98 7.25
C ARG A 266 -16.74 12.90 7.88
N ASP A 267 -18.05 13.11 7.86
CA ASP A 267 -19.03 12.08 8.23
C ASP A 267 -18.88 10.82 7.34
N VAL A 268 -18.81 9.66 7.99
CA VAL A 268 -18.59 8.37 7.32
C VAL A 268 -19.79 7.93 6.49
N GLU A 269 -21.01 8.27 6.90
CA GLU A 269 -22.22 7.95 6.13
C GLU A 269 -22.32 8.81 4.88
N ASP A 270 -21.88 10.07 4.96
CA ASP A 270 -21.79 10.94 3.78
C ASP A 270 -20.81 10.39 2.75
N LEU A 271 -19.64 9.93 3.20
CA LEU A 271 -18.65 9.29 2.33
C LEU A 271 -19.18 7.98 1.73
N ARG A 272 -19.83 7.11 2.54
CA ARG A 272 -20.49 5.88 2.07
C ARG A 272 -21.50 6.15 0.97
N ARG A 273 -22.38 7.14 1.17
CA ARG A 273 -23.38 7.54 0.16
C ARG A 273 -22.75 8.07 -1.11
N GLU A 274 -21.71 8.89 -1.01
CA GLU A 274 -21.00 9.40 -2.20
C GLU A 274 -20.32 8.28 -2.99
N LEU A 275 -19.70 7.32 -2.29
CA LEU A 275 -19.04 6.19 -2.92
C LEU A 275 -20.02 5.14 -3.43
N GLY A 276 -21.28 5.17 -3.00
CA GLY A 276 -22.25 4.12 -3.30
C GLY A 276 -21.93 2.80 -2.60
N VAL A 277 -21.35 2.87 -1.39
CA VAL A 277 -21.00 1.73 -0.55
C VAL A 277 -21.96 1.65 0.63
N GLU A 278 -22.68 0.55 0.71
CA GLU A 278 -23.56 0.22 1.83
C GLU A 278 -22.84 -0.77 2.75
N PRO A 279 -22.86 -0.58 4.07
CA PRO A 279 -22.27 -1.55 4.99
C PRO A 279 -23.02 -2.90 4.90
N PRO A 280 -22.32 -4.04 4.95
CA PRO A 280 -22.94 -5.34 5.08
C PRO A 280 -23.56 -5.50 6.48
N PRO A 281 -24.41 -6.53 6.68
CA PRO A 281 -24.81 -6.93 8.02
C PRO A 281 -23.60 -7.17 8.94
N ASP A 282 -23.69 -6.77 10.21
CA ASP A 282 -22.57 -6.88 11.15
C ASP A 282 -22.24 -8.36 11.43
N LEU A 283 -21.08 -8.77 10.89
CA LEU A 283 -20.58 -10.13 11.00
C LEU A 283 -20.32 -10.56 12.45
N ARG A 284 -19.82 -9.65 13.30
CA ARG A 284 -19.54 -9.97 14.71
C ARG A 284 -20.86 -10.16 15.46
N ALA A 285 -21.86 -9.32 15.21
CA ALA A 285 -23.18 -9.45 15.80
C ALA A 285 -23.85 -10.78 15.41
N ILE A 286 -23.85 -11.12 14.12
CA ILE A 286 -24.42 -12.38 13.62
C ILE A 286 -23.72 -13.59 14.26
N ARG A 287 -22.38 -13.62 14.27
CA ARG A 287 -21.61 -14.71 14.87
C ARG A 287 -21.86 -14.83 16.38
N LYS A 288 -22.07 -13.71 17.08
CA LYS A 288 -22.43 -13.72 18.50
C LYS A 288 -23.82 -14.35 18.71
N ALA A 289 -24.82 -13.90 17.96
CA ALA A 289 -26.18 -14.44 18.04
C ALA A 289 -26.23 -15.96 17.77
N GLU A 290 -25.55 -16.44 16.73
CA GLU A 290 -25.50 -17.88 16.41
C GLU A 290 -24.83 -18.73 17.51
N ARG A 291 -23.81 -18.18 18.19
CA ARG A 291 -23.16 -18.87 19.32
C ARG A 291 -24.09 -18.96 20.51
N GLU A 292 -24.78 -17.88 20.84
CA GLU A 292 -25.75 -17.84 21.94
C GLU A 292 -26.92 -18.79 21.67
N GLU A 293 -27.45 -18.82 20.45
CA GLU A 293 -28.52 -19.74 20.06
C GLU A 293 -28.07 -21.21 20.18
N ARG A 294 -26.85 -21.52 19.73
CA ARG A 294 -26.28 -22.87 19.86
C ARG A 294 -26.10 -23.27 21.32
N ALA A 295 -25.67 -22.34 22.18
CA ALA A 295 -25.54 -22.57 23.61
C ALA A 295 -26.90 -22.84 24.26
N ARG A 296 -27.93 -22.05 23.92
CA ARG A 296 -29.31 -22.27 24.39
C ARG A 296 -29.87 -23.63 23.98
N ARG A 297 -29.70 -24.03 22.71
CA ARG A 297 -30.11 -25.35 22.22
C ARG A 297 -29.41 -26.50 22.94
N LYS A 298 -28.11 -26.36 23.19
CA LYS A 298 -27.34 -27.37 23.93
C LYS A 298 -27.80 -27.49 25.39
N ALA A 299 -28.10 -26.36 26.05
CA ALA A 299 -28.63 -26.37 27.42
C ALA A 299 -30.00 -27.06 27.48
N GLN A 300 -30.88 -26.80 26.51
CA GLN A 300 -32.19 -27.47 26.42
C GLN A 300 -32.07 -28.98 26.18
N MET A 301 -31.11 -29.43 25.37
CA MET A 301 -30.88 -30.85 25.10
C MET A 301 -30.14 -31.61 26.21
N GLY A 302 -29.38 -30.91 27.06
CA GLY A 302 -28.64 -31.51 28.18
C GLY A 302 -29.42 -31.54 29.51
N THR A 303 -30.66 -31.05 29.53
CA THR A 303 -31.56 -31.07 30.69
C THR A 303 -32.63 -32.18 30.54
N VAL A 304 -32.47 -33.08 29.57
CA VAL A 304 -33.33 -34.25 29.31
C VAL A 304 -32.60 -35.53 29.67
#